data_AF-A0A844IAI0-F1
#
_entry.id   AF-A0A844IAI0-F1
#
_cell.length_a   1.000
_cell.length_b   1.000
_cell.length_c   1.000
_cell.angle_alpha   90.00
_cell.angle_beta   90.00
_cell.angle_gamma   90.00
#
_symmetry.space_group_name_H-M   'P 1'
#
loop_
_entity.id
_entity.type
_entity.pdbx_description
1 polymer ?
#
loop_
_entity_poly.entity_id
_entity_poly.type
_entity_poly.pdbx_seq_one_letter_code
_entity_poly.pdbx_strand_id
1 'polypeptide(L)'
;MLDTYIDISKLVPKTGNYQIATGSAVRDLTLLEIASQYETQVSRKMIALTQNKLGKRFGTTELVLQTTKFDGEGVFIYFERSKNVCFCFNAPSGRVRINFPALDALEGVLRQSTVQKGLFRAELYLQEQIHDRRATIGDVLRISFSEDAGAIDKLKLAMLDVIMLDGKDLRANQSQFEQTWNLLGELFGSDPTAPYHRPSGAIVPEDQLLRLFAEKIAAGEEGMVIRRLQRAETYKIKPRLSLDAVVIGYVAGEFEGMYGVTSLLVAMNYPKTDDSKTYWQTLVRIGSGLSDEQRLQFLNLFSAIHVENPLTMTDSDGRTIQFVKPEYVVELSGEDLLTIVPGSNRPNLTQLMAWDGSDYQFLGLYPCPRPTFATFTQLRLDKQVQNGGARLEQIINSPQLPQLQAIAPTETKILRREVYTKGTDMVRKLVVVENSGEQTIPYLVYWTDFSSKRKEPLKVSVSYALSSTRAQELAEQLITENIVRGWKSVN
;
A
#
# COMPACT_ATOMS: atom_id res chain seq x y z
N MET A 1 26.16 -9.11 27.45
CA MET A 1 24.83 -9.63 27.83
C MET A 1 23.78 -9.41 26.75
N LEU A 2 23.65 -8.20 26.17
CA LEU A 2 22.74 -7.96 25.05
C LEU A 2 23.05 -8.86 23.82
N ASP A 3 24.34 -9.12 23.58
CA ASP A 3 24.90 -10.06 22.59
C ASP A 3 24.43 -11.53 22.72
N THR A 4 23.88 -11.90 23.88
CA THR A 4 23.24 -13.21 24.08
C THR A 4 21.87 -13.27 23.42
N TYR A 5 21.14 -12.15 23.40
CA TYR A 5 19.77 -12.06 22.86
C TYR A 5 19.73 -11.59 21.43
N ILE A 6 20.69 -10.75 21.01
CA ILE A 6 20.78 -10.22 19.66
C ILE A 6 22.19 -10.35 19.08
N ASP A 7 22.28 -10.48 17.77
CA ASP A 7 23.52 -10.48 17.00
C ASP A 7 23.97 -9.05 16.73
N ILE A 8 24.77 -8.52 17.66
CA ILE A 8 25.29 -7.15 17.59
C ILE A 8 26.10 -6.87 16.32
N SER A 9 26.67 -7.89 15.68
CA SER A 9 27.44 -7.74 14.43
C SER A 9 26.58 -7.30 13.25
N LYS A 10 25.26 -7.48 13.33
CA LYS A 10 24.29 -7.07 12.30
C LYS A 10 23.74 -5.66 12.53
N LEU A 11 24.05 -5.03 13.65
CA LEU A 11 23.60 -3.68 13.95
C LEU A 11 24.39 -2.68 13.11
N VAL A 12 23.66 -1.83 12.40
CA VAL A 12 24.20 -0.73 11.63
C VAL A 12 23.89 0.56 12.39
N PRO A 13 24.92 1.32 12.82
CA PRO A 13 24.73 2.65 13.38
C PRO A 13 24.06 3.58 12.36
N LYS A 14 23.19 4.46 12.85
CA LYS A 14 22.50 5.44 12.01
C LYS A 14 22.81 6.87 12.42
N THR A 15 22.47 7.23 13.66
CA THR A 15 22.70 8.59 14.17
C THR A 15 22.76 8.56 15.69
N GLY A 16 23.66 9.35 16.29
CA GLY A 16 23.95 9.25 17.72
C GLY A 16 24.24 7.81 18.15
N ASN A 17 23.49 7.32 19.14
CA ASN A 17 23.59 5.94 19.63
C ASN A 17 22.59 4.96 18.98
N TYR A 18 21.69 5.44 18.12
CA TYR A 18 20.64 4.63 17.50
C TYR A 18 21.22 3.67 16.46
N GLN A 19 20.80 2.40 16.55
CA GLN A 19 21.26 1.33 15.67
C GLN A 19 20.11 0.43 15.24
N ILE A 20 20.22 -0.11 14.03
CA ILE A 20 19.22 -1.00 13.43
C ILE A 20 19.87 -2.18 12.73
N ALA A 21 19.30 -3.37 12.89
CA ALA A 21 19.62 -4.55 12.07
C ALA A 21 18.41 -4.90 11.20
N THR A 22 18.60 -5.12 9.90
CA THR A 22 17.50 -5.27 8.93
C THR A 22 16.73 -6.59 9.05
N GLY A 23 17.29 -7.60 9.71
CA GLY A 23 16.66 -8.90 9.92
C GLY A 23 17.59 -9.92 10.58
N SER A 24 17.01 -11.02 11.03
CA SER A 24 17.67 -12.19 11.61
C SER A 24 18.71 -11.85 12.69
N ALA A 25 18.46 -10.79 13.46
CA ALA A 25 19.36 -10.32 14.50
C ALA A 25 18.95 -10.80 15.89
N VAL A 26 17.71 -11.26 16.11
CA VAL A 26 17.34 -11.90 17.38
C VAL A 26 17.95 -13.31 17.44
N ARG A 27 18.83 -13.58 18.42
CA ARG A 27 19.48 -14.87 18.67
C ARG A 27 18.65 -15.79 19.57
N ASP A 28 17.88 -15.21 20.48
CA ASP A 28 16.96 -15.99 21.32
C ASP A 28 15.77 -16.47 20.47
N LEU A 29 15.87 -17.70 19.99
CA LEU A 29 14.85 -18.31 19.13
C LEU A 29 13.54 -18.56 19.87
N THR A 30 13.58 -18.78 21.19
CA THR A 30 12.38 -18.98 22.00
C THR A 30 11.59 -17.68 22.08
N LEU A 31 12.30 -16.57 22.36
CA LEU A 31 11.70 -15.23 22.36
C LEU A 31 11.07 -14.90 21.00
N LEU A 32 11.82 -15.15 19.91
CA LEU A 32 11.33 -14.90 18.55
C LEU A 32 10.13 -15.78 18.20
N GLU A 33 10.11 -17.03 18.64
CA GLU A 33 8.98 -17.95 18.43
C GLU A 33 7.73 -17.48 19.19
N ILE A 34 7.85 -17.12 20.47
CA ILE A 34 6.73 -16.62 21.29
C ILE A 34 6.11 -15.38 20.63
N ALA A 35 6.95 -14.44 20.18
CA ALA A 35 6.50 -13.25 19.47
C ALA A 35 5.84 -13.58 18.12
N SER A 36 6.39 -14.55 17.37
CA SER A 36 5.82 -15.01 16.09
C SER A 36 4.47 -15.70 16.26
N GLN A 37 4.31 -16.50 17.33
CA GLN A 37 3.04 -17.11 17.70
C GLN A 37 2.02 -16.03 18.04
N TYR A 38 2.40 -15.00 18.80
CA TYR A 38 1.51 -13.87 19.10
C TYR A 38 1.05 -13.16 17.82
N GLU A 39 1.95 -12.86 16.88
CA GLU A 39 1.56 -12.26 15.59
C GLU A 39 0.53 -13.12 14.85
N THR A 40 0.74 -14.43 14.81
CA THR A 40 -0.11 -15.36 14.06
C THR A 40 -1.45 -15.62 14.74
N GLN A 41 -1.47 -15.64 16.07
CA GLN A 41 -2.66 -16.02 16.85
C GLN A 41 -3.51 -14.84 17.28
N VAL A 42 -2.92 -13.64 17.40
CA VAL A 42 -3.59 -12.43 17.90
C VAL A 42 -3.60 -11.34 16.84
N SER A 43 -2.44 -10.77 16.49
CA SER A 43 -2.35 -9.60 15.59
C SER A 43 -3.01 -9.84 14.22
N ARG A 44 -2.69 -10.97 13.58
CA ARG A 44 -3.20 -11.31 12.24
C ARG A 44 -4.64 -11.81 12.23
N LYS A 45 -5.20 -12.16 13.40
CA LYS A 45 -6.60 -12.60 13.52
C LYS A 45 -7.58 -11.44 13.76
N MET A 46 -7.10 -10.20 13.84
CA MET A 46 -7.99 -9.04 13.94
C MET A 46 -8.94 -8.96 12.75
N ILE A 47 -10.24 -8.96 13.04
CA ILE A 47 -11.31 -8.98 12.04
C ILE A 47 -11.52 -7.55 11.53
N ALA A 48 -11.33 -7.34 10.22
CA ALA A 48 -11.66 -6.05 9.60
C ALA A 48 -13.19 -5.87 9.55
N LEU A 49 -13.67 -4.73 10.05
CA LEU A 49 -15.08 -4.36 10.02
C LEU A 49 -15.26 -3.08 9.21
N THR A 50 -16.28 -3.05 8.36
CA THR A 50 -16.67 -1.83 7.64
C THR A 50 -17.61 -0.98 8.50
N GLN A 51 -17.58 0.34 8.31
CA GLN A 51 -18.43 1.28 9.05
C GLN A 51 -19.92 0.89 9.02
N ASN A 52 -20.44 0.50 7.86
CA ASN A 52 -21.85 0.11 7.69
C ASN A 52 -22.24 -1.17 8.45
N LYS A 53 -21.26 -1.99 8.85
CA LYS A 53 -21.47 -3.20 9.66
C LYS A 53 -21.32 -2.94 11.15
N LEU A 54 -20.78 -1.79 11.57
CA LEU A 54 -20.53 -1.47 12.97
C LEU A 54 -21.82 -1.53 13.78
N GLY A 55 -22.83 -0.71 13.45
CA GLY A 55 -24.10 -0.69 14.19
C GLY A 55 -24.90 -1.99 14.12
N LYS A 56 -24.80 -2.75 13.01
CA LYS A 56 -25.45 -4.07 12.88
C LYS A 56 -24.81 -5.14 13.77
N ARG A 57 -23.50 -5.04 14.00
CA ARG A 57 -22.73 -6.02 14.79
C ARG A 57 -22.62 -5.64 16.25
N PHE A 58 -22.62 -4.35 16.54
CA PHE A 58 -22.41 -3.74 17.84
C PHE A 58 -23.58 -2.79 18.12
N GLY A 59 -24.72 -3.38 18.50
CA GLY A 59 -25.96 -2.65 18.76
C GLY A 59 -26.56 -2.94 20.12
N THR A 60 -25.84 -3.65 20.99
CA THR A 60 -26.29 -4.00 22.33
C THR A 60 -25.68 -3.06 23.38
N THR A 61 -25.94 -3.34 24.65
CA THR A 61 -25.30 -2.65 25.77
C THR A 61 -24.13 -3.45 26.36
N GLU A 62 -23.67 -4.52 25.69
CA GLU A 62 -22.49 -5.27 26.13
C GLU A 62 -21.26 -4.34 26.20
N LEU A 63 -20.39 -4.54 27.18
CA LEU A 63 -19.20 -3.71 27.33
C LEU A 63 -18.06 -4.23 26.45
N VAL A 64 -17.43 -3.31 25.73
CA VAL A 64 -16.27 -3.56 24.89
C VAL A 64 -15.20 -2.51 25.16
N LEU A 65 -13.93 -2.88 24.98
CA LEU A 65 -12.85 -1.92 24.97
C LEU A 65 -12.70 -1.35 23.56
N GLN A 66 -12.73 -0.04 23.42
CA GLN A 66 -12.31 0.64 22.20
C GLN A 66 -11.02 1.42 22.43
N THR A 67 -10.12 1.38 21.45
CA THR A 67 -8.88 2.16 21.45
C THR A 67 -8.63 2.81 20.10
N THR A 68 -7.81 3.85 20.07
CA THR A 68 -7.23 4.40 18.84
C THR A 68 -6.50 3.30 18.07
N LYS A 69 -6.71 3.22 16.75
CA LYS A 69 -5.88 2.42 15.86
C LYS A 69 -4.68 3.28 15.42
N PHE A 70 -3.47 2.75 15.54
CA PHE A 70 -2.26 3.41 15.04
C PHE A 70 -1.96 2.96 13.60
N ASP A 71 -1.31 3.82 12.83
CA ASP A 71 -0.75 3.51 11.51
C ASP A 71 0.77 3.60 11.59
N GLY A 72 1.36 2.56 12.17
CA GLY A 72 2.78 2.47 12.41
C GLY A 72 3.30 1.07 12.10
N GLU A 73 4.43 0.74 12.70
CA GLU A 73 5.02 -0.57 12.58
C GLU A 73 4.80 -1.38 13.86
N GLY A 74 4.25 -2.57 13.69
CA GLY A 74 4.10 -3.52 14.77
C GLY A 74 5.42 -4.06 15.28
N VAL A 75 5.78 -3.73 16.53
CA VAL A 75 7.03 -4.14 17.17
C VAL A 75 6.79 -4.85 18.51
N PHE A 76 7.81 -5.57 18.95
CA PHE A 76 7.92 -6.20 20.26
C PHE A 76 9.03 -5.52 21.05
N ILE A 77 8.86 -5.47 22.37
CA ILE A 77 9.87 -4.93 23.29
C ILE A 77 10.15 -6.00 24.33
N TYR A 78 11.42 -6.38 24.43
CA TYR A 78 11.88 -7.29 25.46
C TYR A 78 12.67 -6.51 26.52
N PHE A 79 12.42 -6.82 27.79
CA PHE A 79 13.12 -6.25 28.93
C PHE A 79 13.50 -7.34 29.93
N GLU A 80 14.71 -7.30 30.46
CA GLU A 80 15.15 -8.16 31.56
C GLU A 80 16.17 -7.43 32.46
N ARG A 81 15.72 -7.09 33.67
CA ARG A 81 16.46 -6.28 34.64
C ARG A 81 17.78 -6.93 35.04
N SER A 82 17.75 -8.21 35.42
CA SER A 82 18.91 -8.94 35.93
C SER A 82 20.03 -9.08 34.89
N LYS A 83 19.70 -9.00 33.60
CA LYS A 83 20.63 -9.10 32.48
C LYS A 83 20.99 -7.75 31.88
N ASN A 84 20.39 -6.67 32.36
CA ASN A 84 20.55 -5.32 31.86
C ASN A 84 20.22 -5.23 30.34
N VAL A 85 19.10 -5.83 29.93
CA VAL A 85 18.70 -5.93 28.53
C VAL A 85 17.38 -5.20 28.30
N CYS A 86 17.34 -4.32 27.29
CA CYS A 86 16.12 -3.82 26.68
C CYS A 86 16.34 -3.64 25.17
N PHE A 87 15.43 -4.13 24.33
CA PHE A 87 15.50 -3.90 22.88
C PHE A 87 14.14 -4.03 22.21
N CYS A 88 13.99 -3.35 21.08
CA CYS A 88 12.83 -3.40 20.21
C CYS A 88 13.11 -4.34 19.02
N PHE A 89 12.16 -5.18 18.63
CA PHE A 89 12.33 -6.10 17.50
C PHE A 89 11.03 -6.43 16.77
N ASN A 90 11.14 -7.03 15.59
CA ASN A 90 10.00 -7.55 14.82
C ASN A 90 10.06 -9.07 14.70
N ALA A 91 8.92 -9.72 14.80
CA ALA A 91 8.76 -11.14 14.52
C ALA A 91 7.93 -11.36 13.23
N PRO A 92 8.21 -12.40 12.41
CA PRO A 92 9.31 -13.36 12.56
C PRO A 92 10.65 -12.86 12.01
N SER A 93 10.69 -11.67 11.40
CA SER A 93 11.86 -11.19 10.66
C SER A 93 13.15 -11.09 11.46
N GLY A 94 13.07 -10.93 12.79
CA GLY A 94 14.23 -10.70 13.65
C GLY A 94 14.92 -9.36 13.41
N ARG A 95 14.26 -8.38 12.77
CA ARG A 95 14.75 -6.99 12.73
C ARG A 95 14.81 -6.44 14.14
N VAL A 96 15.88 -5.72 14.46
CA VAL A 96 16.14 -5.16 15.81
C VAL A 96 16.43 -3.67 15.70
N ARG A 97 15.92 -2.90 16.66
CA ARG A 97 16.23 -1.48 16.90
C ARG A 97 16.61 -1.27 18.36
N ILE A 98 17.66 -0.51 18.61
CA ILE A 98 18.12 -0.15 19.96
C ILE A 98 18.46 1.33 20.04
N ASN A 99 18.40 1.88 21.26
CA ASN A 99 18.87 3.24 21.60
C ASN A 99 18.18 4.36 20.81
N PHE A 100 16.85 4.31 20.68
CA PHE A 100 16.06 5.47 20.26
C PHE A 100 15.32 6.04 21.47
N PRO A 101 15.05 7.36 21.52
CA PRO A 101 14.65 8.01 22.77
C PRO A 101 13.42 7.42 23.45
N ALA A 102 12.43 6.97 22.68
CA ALA A 102 11.24 6.33 23.26
C ALA A 102 11.51 4.97 23.91
N LEU A 103 12.44 4.18 23.38
CA LEU A 103 12.86 2.93 24.01
C LEU A 103 13.65 3.21 25.29
N ASP A 104 14.56 4.19 25.26
CA ASP A 104 15.38 4.55 26.42
C ASP A 104 14.52 5.08 27.57
N ALA A 105 13.51 5.90 27.25
CA ALA A 105 12.56 6.40 28.23
C ALA A 105 11.71 5.27 28.84
N LEU A 106 11.26 4.32 28.01
CA LEU A 106 10.49 3.15 28.46
C LEU A 106 11.34 2.25 29.36
N GLU A 107 12.59 1.98 28.96
CA GLU A 107 13.55 1.22 29.74
C GLU A 107 13.78 1.87 31.11
N GLY A 108 13.92 3.20 31.16
CA GLY A 108 14.07 3.95 32.40
C GLY A 108 12.94 3.70 33.40
N VAL A 109 11.68 3.75 32.95
CA VAL A 109 10.53 3.48 33.83
C VAL A 109 10.43 2.00 34.21
N LEU A 110 10.70 1.08 33.28
CA LEU A 110 10.73 -0.35 33.61
C LEU A 110 11.79 -0.66 34.68
N ARG A 111 12.95 0.02 34.65
CA ARG A 111 14.00 -0.12 35.68
C ARG A 111 13.63 0.45 37.04
N GLN A 112 12.76 1.46 37.08
CA GLN A 112 12.25 2.04 38.32
C GLN A 112 11.04 1.28 38.89
N SER A 113 10.35 0.50 38.05
CA SER A 113 9.21 -0.33 38.44
C SER A 113 9.61 -1.57 39.25
N THR A 114 8.65 -2.44 39.56
CA THR A 114 8.90 -3.78 40.14
C THR A 114 9.19 -4.86 39.09
N VAL A 115 9.02 -4.57 37.81
CA VAL A 115 9.16 -5.53 36.71
C VAL A 115 10.60 -6.05 36.64
N GLN A 116 10.74 -7.37 36.61
CA GLN A 116 12.01 -8.09 36.45
C GLN A 116 12.24 -8.49 35.00
N LYS A 117 11.19 -8.93 34.30
CA LYS A 117 11.26 -9.43 32.93
C LYS A 117 9.94 -9.20 32.21
N GLY A 118 9.98 -8.79 30.94
CA GLY A 118 8.77 -8.55 30.18
C GLY A 118 8.94 -8.74 28.67
N LEU A 119 7.88 -9.20 28.02
CA LEU A 119 7.69 -9.13 26.57
C LEU A 119 6.40 -8.37 26.31
N PHE A 120 6.51 -7.25 25.61
CA PHE A 120 5.40 -6.34 25.33
C PHE A 120 5.17 -6.22 23.82
N ARG A 121 3.91 -6.02 23.43
CA ARG A 121 3.56 -5.61 22.05
C ARG A 121 3.39 -4.10 22.04
N ALA A 122 4.02 -3.41 21.08
CA ALA A 122 3.88 -1.98 20.90
C ALA A 122 3.80 -1.60 19.43
N GLU A 123 3.11 -0.52 19.09
CA GLU A 123 3.23 0.10 17.77
C GLU A 123 4.32 1.17 17.81
N LEU A 124 5.31 1.07 16.93
CA LEU A 124 6.25 2.15 16.66
C LEU A 124 5.59 3.11 15.67
N TYR A 125 5.35 4.35 16.06
CA TYR A 125 4.57 5.28 15.25
C TYR A 125 5.09 6.72 15.33
N LEU A 126 4.49 7.61 14.52
CA LEU A 126 4.74 9.04 14.51
C LEU A 126 3.43 9.77 14.83
N GLN A 127 3.48 10.71 15.78
CA GLN A 127 2.30 11.49 16.16
C GLN A 127 2.06 12.68 15.22
N GLU A 128 3.11 13.25 14.67
CA GLU A 128 3.04 14.46 13.84
C GLU A 128 2.42 14.18 12.46
N GLN A 129 1.78 15.21 11.90
CA GLN A 129 1.44 15.23 10.49
C GLN A 129 2.69 15.50 9.64
N ILE A 130 2.76 14.86 8.47
CA ILE A 130 3.81 15.05 7.49
C ILE A 130 3.15 15.58 6.23
N HIS A 131 3.43 16.83 5.85
CA HIS A 131 2.83 17.50 4.69
C HIS A 131 1.29 17.47 4.72
N ASP A 132 0.70 17.94 5.82
CA ASP A 132 -0.76 18.05 6.04
C ASP A 132 -1.54 16.73 5.98
N ARG A 133 -0.85 15.58 6.00
CA ARG A 133 -1.46 14.25 6.19
C ARG A 133 -0.92 13.58 7.45
N ARG A 134 -1.69 12.63 7.97
CA ARG A 134 -1.21 11.74 9.02
C ARG A 134 0.03 10.96 8.55
N ALA A 135 1.00 10.77 9.44
CA ALA A 135 2.12 9.90 9.19
C ALA A 135 1.67 8.43 9.05
N THR A 136 2.30 7.71 8.14
CA THR A 136 1.98 6.31 7.83
C THR A 136 3.11 5.39 8.26
N ILE A 137 2.87 4.07 8.22
CA ILE A 137 3.94 3.08 8.37
C ILE A 137 5.13 3.33 7.42
N GLY A 138 4.88 3.83 6.20
CA GLY A 138 5.94 4.17 5.25
C GLY A 138 6.86 5.27 5.75
N ASP A 139 6.33 6.25 6.48
CA ASP A 139 7.10 7.31 7.11
C ASP A 139 7.92 6.79 8.29
N VAL A 140 7.33 5.92 9.12
CA VAL A 140 8.02 5.25 10.24
C VAL A 140 9.20 4.43 9.73
N LEU A 141 9.01 3.67 8.65
CA LEU A 141 10.06 2.89 8.01
C LEU A 141 11.17 3.79 7.47
N ARG A 142 10.82 4.86 6.73
CA ARG A 142 11.80 5.81 6.21
C ARG A 142 12.63 6.43 7.34
N ILE A 143 11.99 6.91 8.39
CA ILE A 143 12.67 7.50 9.56
C ILE A 143 13.56 6.46 10.25
N SER A 144 13.10 5.21 10.41
CA SER A 144 13.89 4.13 11.02
C SER A 144 15.26 3.90 10.35
N PHE A 145 15.43 4.28 9.09
CA PHE A 145 16.67 4.15 8.33
C PHE A 145 17.38 5.48 8.07
N SER A 146 16.85 6.59 8.59
CA SER A 146 17.41 7.94 8.49
C SER A 146 18.69 8.11 9.32
N GLU A 147 19.55 9.03 8.90
CA GLU A 147 20.72 9.50 9.66
C GLU A 147 20.43 10.83 10.41
N ASP A 148 19.20 11.35 10.29
CA ASP A 148 18.73 12.55 11.00
C ASP A 148 18.26 12.22 12.42
N ALA A 149 19.01 12.67 13.43
CA ALA A 149 18.69 12.48 14.85
C ALA A 149 17.33 13.08 15.22
N GLY A 150 17.01 14.28 14.73
CA GLY A 150 15.74 14.95 15.03
C GLY A 150 14.54 14.20 14.46
N ALA A 151 14.72 13.43 13.38
CA ALA A 151 13.69 12.54 12.87
C ALA A 151 13.50 11.30 13.75
N ILE A 152 14.60 10.70 14.25
CA ILE A 152 14.55 9.54 15.16
C ILE A 152 13.87 9.90 16.49
N ASP A 153 14.11 11.12 17.00
CA ASP A 153 13.53 11.61 18.26
C ASP A 153 11.99 11.68 18.24
N LYS A 154 11.40 11.72 17.05
CA LYS A 154 9.94 11.76 16.85
C LYS A 154 9.27 10.40 16.95
N LEU A 155 10.04 9.30 16.93
CA LEU A 155 9.49 7.96 17.05
C LEU A 155 8.90 7.74 18.46
N LYS A 156 7.66 7.26 18.50
CA LYS A 156 6.93 6.96 19.74
C LYS A 156 6.48 5.50 19.80
N LEU A 157 6.17 5.04 21.02
CA LEU A 157 5.68 3.68 21.28
C LEU A 157 4.28 3.67 21.89
N ALA A 158 3.30 3.15 21.16
CA ALA A 158 1.97 2.85 21.71
C ALA A 158 1.96 1.42 22.25
N MET A 159 1.88 1.22 23.56
CA MET A 159 1.95 -0.07 24.24
C MET A 159 0.60 -0.80 24.14
N LEU A 160 0.52 -1.82 23.28
CA LEU A 160 -0.75 -2.45 22.87
C LEU A 160 -1.13 -3.69 23.67
N ASP A 161 -0.15 -4.41 24.23
CA ASP A 161 -0.38 -5.68 24.91
C ASP A 161 0.80 -6.07 25.82
N VAL A 162 0.53 -6.93 26.81
CA VAL A 162 1.55 -7.55 27.66
C VAL A 162 1.51 -9.06 27.39
N ILE A 163 2.58 -9.59 26.79
CA ILE A 163 2.64 -10.98 26.33
C ILE A 163 3.23 -11.86 27.42
N MET A 164 4.28 -11.40 28.08
CA MET A 164 4.87 -12.04 29.25
C MET A 164 5.26 -11.00 30.29
N LEU A 165 5.08 -11.33 31.56
CA LEU A 165 5.52 -10.51 32.68
C LEU A 165 6.06 -11.41 33.81
N ASP A 166 7.29 -11.17 34.22
CA ASP A 166 7.99 -11.85 35.32
C ASP A 166 7.91 -13.39 35.25
N GLY A 167 8.08 -13.92 34.03
CA GLY A 167 8.06 -15.36 33.75
C GLY A 167 6.67 -15.97 33.52
N LYS A 168 5.59 -15.18 33.70
CA LYS A 168 4.23 -15.61 33.40
C LYS A 168 3.84 -15.24 31.98
N ASP A 169 3.35 -16.21 31.22
CA ASP A 169 2.70 -15.99 29.92
C ASP A 169 1.29 -15.42 30.13
N LEU A 170 1.03 -14.24 29.58
CA LEU A 170 -0.23 -13.53 29.69
C LEU A 170 -1.07 -13.62 28.41
N ARG A 171 -0.64 -14.36 27.38
CA ARG A 171 -1.44 -14.58 26.16
C ARG A 171 -2.76 -15.30 26.43
N ALA A 172 -2.84 -16.09 27.50
CA ALA A 172 -4.11 -16.68 27.94
C ALA A 172 -5.18 -15.60 28.28
N ASN A 173 -4.74 -14.40 28.68
CA ASN A 173 -5.62 -13.28 29.04
C ASN A 173 -6.22 -12.56 27.83
N GLN A 174 -5.99 -13.01 26.60
CA GLN A 174 -6.68 -12.45 25.43
C GLN A 174 -8.22 -12.61 25.52
N SER A 175 -8.70 -13.49 26.40
CA SER A 175 -10.12 -13.63 26.75
C SER A 175 -10.56 -12.84 28.01
N GLN A 176 -9.65 -12.10 28.66
CA GLN A 176 -9.90 -11.25 29.84
C GLN A 176 -9.11 -9.94 29.71
N PHE A 177 -9.29 -9.25 28.58
CA PHE A 177 -8.39 -8.17 28.17
C PHE A 177 -8.43 -6.95 29.08
N GLU A 178 -9.50 -6.76 29.87
CA GLU A 178 -9.60 -5.69 30.86
C GLU A 178 -8.42 -5.67 31.85
N GLN A 179 -7.96 -6.85 32.29
CA GLN A 179 -6.80 -6.95 33.18
C GLN A 179 -5.53 -6.44 32.50
N THR A 180 -5.31 -6.85 31.25
CA THR A 180 -4.18 -6.37 30.44
C THR A 180 -4.28 -4.88 30.19
N TRP A 181 -5.48 -4.36 29.92
CA TRP A 181 -5.73 -2.95 29.69
C TRP A 181 -5.39 -2.09 30.90
N ASN A 182 -5.78 -2.52 32.10
CA ASN A 182 -5.46 -1.84 33.35
C ASN A 182 -3.96 -1.90 33.64
N LEU A 183 -3.34 -3.07 33.48
CA LEU A 183 -1.90 -3.25 33.64
C LEU A 183 -1.08 -2.36 32.70
N LEU A 184 -1.48 -2.23 31.43
CA LEU A 184 -0.85 -1.30 30.50
C LEU A 184 -0.95 0.16 30.99
N GLY A 185 -2.08 0.53 31.60
CA GLY A 185 -2.30 1.87 32.13
C GLY A 185 -1.43 2.15 33.35
N GLU A 186 -1.31 1.18 34.26
CA GLU A 186 -0.44 1.24 35.44
C GLU A 186 1.04 1.33 35.06
N LEU A 187 1.48 0.54 34.08
CA LEU A 187 2.90 0.49 33.69
C LEU A 187 3.32 1.66 32.81
N PHE A 188 2.45 2.12 31.90
CA PHE A 188 2.86 3.01 30.80
C PHE A 188 2.08 4.32 30.73
N GLY A 189 1.07 4.52 31.56
CA GLY A 189 0.20 5.68 31.48
C GLY A 189 -0.59 5.75 30.17
N SER A 190 -1.25 6.88 29.91
CA SER A 190 -2.08 7.07 28.71
C SER A 190 -1.94 8.45 28.05
N ASP A 191 -0.93 9.22 28.45
CA ASP A 191 -0.64 10.52 27.87
C ASP A 191 0.02 10.36 26.49
N PRO A 192 -0.66 10.72 25.39
CA PRO A 192 -0.11 10.57 24.04
C PRO A 192 1.07 11.52 23.77
N THR A 193 1.30 12.55 24.60
CA THR A 193 2.46 13.44 24.48
C THR A 193 3.75 12.79 24.96
N ALA A 194 3.66 11.76 25.81
CA ALA A 194 4.79 10.97 26.26
C ALA A 194 5.46 10.19 25.11
N PRO A 195 6.75 9.86 25.22
CA PRO A 195 7.47 9.09 24.19
C PRO A 195 6.97 7.64 24.06
N TYR A 196 6.37 7.11 25.13
CA TYR A 196 5.63 5.86 25.13
C TYR A 196 4.38 6.02 25.98
N HIS A 197 3.32 5.27 25.66
CA HIS A 197 2.06 5.30 26.41
C HIS A 197 1.19 4.11 26.00
N ARG A 198 0.21 3.75 26.82
CA ARG A 198 -0.91 2.90 26.34
C ARG A 198 -1.80 3.70 25.38
N PRO A 199 -2.42 3.08 24.34
CA PRO A 199 -3.43 3.72 23.51
C PRO A 199 -4.49 4.49 24.30
N SER A 200 -4.99 5.59 23.74
CA SER A 200 -6.20 6.25 24.23
C SER A 200 -7.42 5.39 23.92
N GLY A 201 -8.32 5.26 24.88
CA GLY A 201 -9.45 4.35 24.78
C GLY A 201 -10.25 4.25 26.08
N ALA A 202 -11.38 3.56 26.02
CA ALA A 202 -12.25 3.34 27.17
C ALA A 202 -13.09 2.06 27.00
N ILE A 203 -13.52 1.50 28.13
CA ILE A 203 -14.55 0.48 28.15
C ILE A 203 -15.91 1.17 28.02
N VAL A 204 -16.66 0.81 26.99
CA VAL A 204 -17.92 1.46 26.63
C VAL A 204 -18.96 0.42 26.22
N PRO A 205 -20.27 0.74 26.34
CA PRO A 205 -21.32 -0.04 25.69
C PRO A 205 -21.17 -0.05 24.17
N GLU A 206 -21.51 -1.17 23.52
CA GLU A 206 -21.38 -1.33 22.08
C GLU A 206 -22.14 -0.28 21.26
N ASP A 207 -23.34 0.09 21.70
CA ASP A 207 -24.20 1.06 21.02
C ASP A 207 -23.58 2.45 20.88
N GLN A 208 -22.55 2.78 21.67
CA GLN A 208 -21.81 4.03 21.58
C GLN A 208 -20.71 4.01 20.50
N LEU A 209 -20.33 2.84 19.99
CA LEU A 209 -19.17 2.69 19.10
C LEU A 209 -19.31 3.47 17.80
N LEU A 210 -20.52 3.60 17.24
CA LEU A 210 -20.72 4.34 16.00
C LEU A 210 -20.42 5.84 16.17
N ARG A 211 -20.88 6.42 17.29
CA ARG A 211 -20.60 7.83 17.63
C ARG A 211 -19.11 8.03 17.89
N LEU A 212 -18.52 7.19 18.74
CA LEU A 212 -17.10 7.26 19.09
C LEU A 212 -16.20 7.07 17.86
N PHE A 213 -16.59 6.21 16.91
CA PHE A 213 -15.89 6.07 15.65
C PHE A 213 -15.88 7.38 14.86
N ALA A 214 -17.04 8.02 14.70
CA ALA A 214 -17.15 9.29 13.98
C ALA A 214 -16.32 10.40 14.64
N GLU A 215 -16.34 10.50 15.98
CA GLU A 215 -15.52 11.44 16.76
C GLU A 215 -14.01 11.23 16.50
N LYS A 216 -13.55 9.98 16.50
CA LYS A 216 -12.14 9.63 16.22
C LYS A 216 -11.72 10.02 14.80
N ILE A 217 -12.56 9.75 13.80
CA ILE A 217 -12.27 10.14 12.42
C ILE A 217 -12.24 11.66 12.26
N ALA A 218 -13.18 12.37 12.90
CA ALA A 218 -13.19 13.84 12.90
C ALA A 218 -11.94 14.45 13.58
N ALA A 219 -11.38 13.76 14.58
CA ALA A 219 -10.11 14.11 15.20
C ALA A 219 -8.86 13.73 14.37
N GLY A 220 -9.03 13.16 13.17
CA GLY A 220 -7.95 12.77 12.27
C GLY A 220 -7.26 11.45 12.63
N GLU A 221 -7.84 10.64 13.53
CA GLU A 221 -7.31 9.31 13.86
C GLU A 221 -7.49 8.33 12.68
N GLU A 222 -6.62 7.31 12.60
CA GLU A 222 -6.66 6.27 11.56
C GLU A 222 -7.89 5.38 11.65
N GLY A 223 -8.45 5.23 12.84
CA GLY A 223 -9.62 4.40 13.08
C GLY A 223 -9.64 3.89 14.51
N MET A 224 -10.28 2.75 14.70
CA MET A 224 -10.54 2.19 16.02
C MET A 224 -10.23 0.69 16.05
N VAL A 225 -9.69 0.23 17.17
CA VAL A 225 -9.61 -1.18 17.52
C VAL A 225 -10.65 -1.45 18.60
N ILE A 226 -11.45 -2.50 18.43
CA ILE A 226 -12.49 -2.91 19.39
C ILE A 226 -12.12 -4.31 19.88
N ARG A 227 -11.98 -4.48 21.19
CA ARG A 227 -11.72 -5.76 21.85
C ARG A 227 -12.93 -6.14 22.70
N ARG A 228 -13.41 -7.37 22.54
CA ARG A 228 -14.35 -7.98 23.48
C ARG A 228 -13.62 -8.20 24.81
N LEU A 229 -14.28 -7.91 25.93
CA LEU A 229 -13.62 -8.06 27.23
C LEU A 229 -13.47 -9.52 27.64
N GLN A 230 -14.44 -10.36 27.26
CA GLN A 230 -14.54 -11.77 27.67
C GLN A 230 -14.34 -12.76 26.52
N ARG A 231 -13.88 -12.29 25.35
CA ARG A 231 -13.64 -13.11 24.16
C ARG A 231 -12.38 -12.63 23.46
N ALA A 232 -11.65 -13.53 22.81
CA ALA A 232 -10.43 -13.18 22.08
C ALA A 232 -10.67 -12.37 20.79
N GLU A 233 -11.93 -12.12 20.42
CA GLU A 233 -12.29 -11.38 19.22
C GLU A 233 -11.83 -9.93 19.32
N THR A 234 -11.00 -9.55 18.36
CA THR A 234 -10.56 -8.17 18.16
C THR A 234 -10.97 -7.73 16.77
N TYR A 235 -11.52 -6.53 16.68
CA TYR A 235 -11.96 -5.91 15.44
C TYR A 235 -11.14 -4.67 15.17
N LYS A 236 -10.88 -4.41 13.90
CA LYS A 236 -10.33 -3.14 13.44
C LYS A 236 -11.29 -2.50 12.47
N ILE A 237 -11.55 -1.22 12.66
CA ILE A 237 -12.39 -0.42 11.77
C ILE A 237 -11.60 0.82 11.35
N LYS A 238 -11.63 1.08 10.05
CA LYS A 238 -11.01 2.23 9.40
C LYS A 238 -12.11 3.03 8.69
N PRO A 239 -11.93 4.34 8.47
CA PRO A 239 -12.84 5.09 7.61
C PRO A 239 -12.80 4.44 6.22
N ARG A 240 -13.94 4.46 5.53
CA ARG A 240 -14.00 4.05 4.13
C ARG A 240 -14.30 5.27 3.30
N LEU A 241 -13.52 5.44 2.25
CA LEU A 241 -13.85 6.34 1.16
C LEU A 241 -14.85 5.60 0.27
N SER A 242 -15.99 6.22 0.01
CA SER A 242 -16.89 5.84 -1.09
C SER A 242 -16.79 6.93 -2.14
N LEU A 243 -16.40 6.53 -3.35
CA LEU A 243 -16.11 7.42 -4.46
C LEU A 243 -16.91 6.96 -5.68
N ASP A 244 -17.60 7.89 -6.32
CA ASP A 244 -18.21 7.63 -7.61
C ASP A 244 -17.29 8.12 -8.71
N ALA A 245 -16.94 7.21 -9.63
CA ALA A 245 -16.02 7.46 -10.74
C ALA A 245 -16.62 6.94 -12.05
N VAL A 246 -16.28 7.55 -13.17
CA VAL A 246 -16.72 7.08 -14.50
C VAL A 246 -15.79 5.99 -15.01
N VAL A 247 -16.34 4.98 -15.67
CA VAL A 247 -15.54 4.00 -16.41
C VAL A 247 -15.12 4.62 -17.74
N ILE A 248 -13.80 4.71 -17.96
CA ILE A 248 -13.23 5.20 -19.24
C ILE A 248 -12.51 4.11 -20.03
N GLY A 249 -12.32 2.94 -19.41
CA GLY A 249 -11.75 1.78 -20.08
C GLY A 249 -11.85 0.51 -19.24
N TYR A 250 -11.53 -0.61 -19.85
CA TYR A 250 -11.53 -1.92 -19.19
C TYR A 250 -10.46 -2.83 -19.78
N VAL A 251 -10.15 -3.90 -19.07
CA VAL A 251 -9.29 -4.99 -19.55
C VAL A 251 -10.13 -6.24 -19.65
N ALA A 252 -10.07 -6.91 -20.80
CA ALA A 252 -10.67 -8.23 -21.00
C ALA A 252 -9.60 -9.33 -20.85
N GLY A 253 -10.00 -10.49 -20.33
CA GLY A 253 -9.11 -11.62 -20.16
C GLY A 253 -9.81 -12.83 -19.57
N GLU A 254 -9.04 -13.92 -19.48
CA GLU A 254 -9.51 -15.16 -18.84
C GLU A 254 -9.57 -15.01 -17.32
N PHE A 255 -10.63 -15.57 -16.72
CA PHE A 255 -10.82 -15.69 -15.27
C PHE A 255 -11.66 -16.96 -15.00
N GLU A 256 -11.23 -17.82 -14.06
CA GLU A 256 -11.97 -19.04 -13.67
C GLU A 256 -12.49 -19.89 -14.86
N GLY A 257 -11.71 -19.99 -15.94
CA GLY A 257 -12.10 -20.73 -17.16
C GLY A 257 -13.11 -20.04 -18.07
N MET A 258 -13.50 -18.81 -17.76
CA MET A 258 -14.36 -17.93 -18.57
C MET A 258 -13.56 -16.75 -19.12
N TYR A 259 -14.17 -15.97 -20.03
CA TYR A 259 -13.58 -14.76 -20.60
C TYR A 259 -14.48 -13.55 -20.31
N GLY A 260 -13.91 -12.48 -19.75
CA GLY A 260 -14.69 -11.32 -19.29
C GLY A 260 -13.81 -10.17 -18.84
N VAL A 261 -14.41 -9.18 -18.19
CA VAL A 261 -13.69 -8.03 -17.65
C VAL A 261 -12.84 -8.47 -16.45
N THR A 262 -11.53 -8.24 -16.52
CA THR A 262 -10.60 -8.51 -15.41
C THR A 262 -10.43 -7.29 -14.52
N SER A 263 -10.46 -6.09 -15.09
CA SER A 263 -10.41 -4.82 -14.36
C SER A 263 -10.99 -3.63 -15.13
N LEU A 264 -11.41 -2.60 -14.40
CA LEU A 264 -11.91 -1.32 -14.91
C LEU A 264 -10.86 -0.22 -14.72
N LEU A 265 -10.68 0.64 -15.73
CA LEU A 265 -9.98 1.92 -15.61
C LEU A 265 -11.03 3.02 -15.37
N VAL A 266 -10.93 3.70 -14.23
CA VAL A 266 -11.90 4.73 -13.83
C VAL A 266 -11.25 6.11 -13.73
N ALA A 267 -12.06 7.14 -13.94
CA ALA A 267 -11.64 8.54 -13.91
C ALA A 267 -12.66 9.43 -13.20
N MET A 268 -12.22 10.65 -12.86
CA MET A 268 -13.07 11.68 -12.28
C MET A 268 -12.89 12.99 -13.06
N ASN A 269 -13.95 13.80 -13.18
CA ASN A 269 -13.89 15.04 -13.96
C ASN A 269 -13.57 16.26 -13.09
N TYR A 270 -12.84 17.20 -13.68
CA TYR A 270 -12.74 18.57 -13.17
C TYR A 270 -14.09 19.30 -13.29
N PRO A 271 -14.28 20.41 -12.56
CA PRO A 271 -15.39 21.34 -12.76
C PRO A 271 -15.53 21.70 -14.23
N LYS A 272 -16.76 21.90 -14.70
CA LYS A 272 -17.01 22.31 -16.09
C LYS A 272 -16.27 23.62 -16.37
N THR A 273 -15.52 23.65 -17.46
CA THR A 273 -14.90 24.83 -18.03
C THR A 273 -15.82 25.42 -19.11
N ASP A 274 -15.50 26.61 -19.60
CA ASP A 274 -16.26 27.26 -20.68
C ASP A 274 -16.01 26.63 -22.07
N ASP A 275 -15.00 25.75 -22.18
CA ASP A 275 -14.83 24.93 -23.37
C ASP A 275 -15.84 23.78 -23.38
N SER A 276 -16.20 23.28 -24.56
CA SER A 276 -17.19 22.20 -24.70
C SER A 276 -16.66 20.82 -24.26
N LYS A 277 -15.43 20.73 -23.74
CA LYS A 277 -14.77 19.47 -23.41
C LYS A 277 -14.98 19.12 -21.94
N THR A 278 -14.88 17.83 -21.64
CA THR A 278 -14.82 17.33 -20.26
C THR A 278 -13.42 16.80 -20.00
N TYR A 279 -12.79 17.28 -18.93
CA TYR A 279 -11.45 16.86 -18.54
C TYR A 279 -11.52 15.76 -17.48
N TRP A 280 -10.98 14.59 -17.82
CA TRP A 280 -10.98 13.38 -17.01
C TRP A 280 -9.57 13.08 -16.49
N GLN A 281 -9.43 13.01 -15.18
CA GLN A 281 -8.22 12.53 -14.51
C GLN A 281 -8.40 11.06 -14.15
N THR A 282 -7.53 10.17 -14.62
CA THR A 282 -7.58 8.76 -14.24
C THR A 282 -7.28 8.61 -12.75
N LEU A 283 -8.07 7.77 -12.07
CA LEU A 283 -7.95 7.59 -10.62
C LEU A 283 -7.17 6.31 -10.29
N VAL A 284 -7.67 5.18 -10.75
CA VAL A 284 -7.13 3.85 -10.44
C VAL A 284 -7.66 2.79 -11.41
N ARG A 285 -6.97 1.64 -11.49
CA ARG A 285 -7.49 0.42 -12.12
C ARG A 285 -7.97 -0.56 -11.06
N ILE A 286 -9.15 -1.13 -11.24
CA ILE A 286 -9.84 -1.92 -10.19
C ILE A 286 -10.25 -3.27 -10.76
N GLY A 287 -9.68 -4.35 -10.23
CA GLY A 287 -10.05 -5.73 -10.59
C GLY A 287 -10.71 -6.54 -9.47
N SER A 288 -10.78 -5.97 -8.27
CA SER A 288 -11.38 -6.56 -7.06
C SER A 288 -12.81 -6.06 -6.86
N GLY A 289 -13.65 -6.90 -6.22
CA GLY A 289 -15.05 -6.57 -5.91
C GLY A 289 -16.06 -6.91 -7.01
N LEU A 290 -15.59 -7.23 -8.22
CA LEU A 290 -16.44 -7.71 -9.32
C LEU A 290 -16.83 -9.18 -9.10
N SER A 291 -18.12 -9.50 -9.18
CA SER A 291 -18.60 -10.88 -9.28
C SER A 291 -18.38 -11.46 -10.68
N ASP A 292 -18.36 -12.78 -10.81
CA ASP A 292 -18.20 -13.43 -12.11
C ASP A 292 -19.30 -13.05 -13.11
N GLU A 293 -20.55 -12.92 -12.64
CA GLU A 293 -21.67 -12.43 -13.44
C GLU A 293 -21.41 -11.00 -13.95
N GLN A 294 -20.93 -10.10 -13.07
CA GLN A 294 -20.60 -8.73 -13.45
C GLN A 294 -19.47 -8.69 -14.48
N ARG A 295 -18.46 -9.57 -14.37
CA ARG A 295 -17.35 -9.63 -15.34
C ARG A 295 -17.84 -9.95 -16.75
N LEU A 296 -18.83 -10.84 -16.88
CA LEU A 296 -19.45 -11.19 -18.16
C LEU A 296 -20.38 -10.08 -18.66
N GLN A 297 -21.25 -9.56 -17.79
CA GLN A 297 -22.18 -8.48 -18.11
C GLN A 297 -21.44 -7.23 -18.60
N PHE A 298 -20.38 -6.84 -17.90
CA PHE A 298 -19.59 -5.67 -18.22
C PHE A 298 -18.81 -5.81 -19.51
N LEU A 299 -18.40 -7.03 -19.90
CA LEU A 299 -17.78 -7.25 -21.20
C LEU A 299 -18.75 -6.90 -22.33
N ASN A 300 -20.00 -7.39 -22.25
CA ASN A 300 -21.03 -7.09 -23.24
C ASN A 300 -21.36 -5.60 -23.29
N LEU A 301 -21.48 -4.97 -22.12
CA LEU A 301 -21.87 -3.56 -22.02
C LEU A 301 -20.76 -2.62 -22.50
N PHE A 302 -19.52 -2.84 -22.08
CA PHE A 302 -18.40 -1.95 -22.43
C PHE A 302 -17.87 -2.16 -23.86
N SER A 303 -17.91 -3.37 -24.39
CA SER A 303 -17.51 -3.62 -25.79
C SER A 303 -18.42 -2.89 -26.80
N ALA A 304 -19.68 -2.62 -26.45
CA ALA A 304 -20.63 -1.91 -27.30
C ALA A 304 -20.37 -0.39 -27.40
N ILE A 305 -19.57 0.18 -26.49
CA ILE A 305 -19.29 1.62 -26.41
C ILE A 305 -17.79 1.93 -26.51
N HIS A 306 -17.05 1.07 -27.21
CA HIS A 306 -15.63 1.25 -27.49
C HIS A 306 -15.35 2.57 -28.25
N VAL A 307 -14.19 3.16 -27.97
CA VAL A 307 -13.63 4.31 -28.69
C VAL A 307 -12.15 4.08 -28.97
N GLU A 308 -11.58 4.83 -29.90
CA GLU A 308 -10.15 4.73 -30.19
C GLU A 308 -9.32 5.03 -28.95
N ASN A 309 -8.28 4.23 -28.73
CA ASN A 309 -7.41 4.36 -27.56
C ASN A 309 -6.56 5.64 -27.70
N PRO A 310 -6.68 6.63 -26.80
CA PRO A 310 -5.90 7.88 -26.88
C PRO A 310 -4.42 7.68 -26.54
N LEU A 311 -4.09 6.58 -25.87
CA LEU A 311 -2.73 6.10 -25.66
C LEU A 311 -2.72 4.58 -25.48
N THR A 312 -1.59 3.96 -25.79
CA THR A 312 -1.36 2.54 -25.50
C THR A 312 -1.15 2.36 -24.00
N MET A 313 -2.05 1.63 -23.35
CA MET A 313 -1.92 1.24 -21.94
C MET A 313 -2.16 -0.25 -21.76
N THR A 314 -1.47 -0.84 -20.78
CA THR A 314 -1.66 -2.23 -20.40
C THR A 314 -1.86 -2.39 -18.90
N ASP A 315 -2.43 -3.51 -18.50
CA ASP A 315 -2.38 -3.96 -17.11
C ASP A 315 -1.00 -4.51 -16.73
N SER A 316 -0.92 -5.00 -15.48
CA SER A 316 0.27 -5.65 -14.92
C SER A 316 0.70 -6.91 -15.66
N ASP A 317 -0.23 -7.56 -16.38
CA ASP A 317 -0.01 -8.78 -17.14
C ASP A 317 0.24 -8.48 -18.63
N GLY A 318 0.34 -7.20 -19.01
CA GLY A 318 0.58 -6.75 -20.38
C GLY A 318 -0.67 -6.75 -21.27
N ARG A 319 -1.87 -6.98 -20.72
CA ARG A 319 -3.13 -6.97 -21.48
C ARG A 319 -3.55 -5.53 -21.74
N THR A 320 -3.98 -5.26 -22.97
CA THR A 320 -4.33 -3.90 -23.41
C THR A 320 -5.59 -3.39 -22.71
N ILE A 321 -5.56 -2.14 -22.28
CA ILE A 321 -6.75 -1.42 -21.82
C ILE A 321 -7.54 -0.96 -23.06
N GLN A 322 -8.80 -1.36 -23.13
CA GLN A 322 -9.76 -0.94 -24.14
C GLN A 322 -10.50 0.29 -23.63
N PHE A 323 -10.44 1.40 -24.36
CA PHE A 323 -11.13 2.63 -23.97
C PHE A 323 -12.60 2.60 -24.38
N VAL A 324 -13.43 3.28 -23.59
CA VAL A 324 -14.88 3.38 -23.79
C VAL A 324 -15.39 4.79 -23.54
N LYS A 325 -16.56 5.10 -24.11
CA LYS A 325 -17.27 6.35 -23.83
C LYS A 325 -17.47 6.55 -22.32
N PRO A 326 -17.28 7.76 -21.77
CA PRO A 326 -17.46 8.03 -20.36
C PRO A 326 -18.96 8.14 -20.03
N GLU A 327 -19.63 6.98 -19.93
CA GLU A 327 -21.09 6.90 -19.76
C GLU A 327 -21.48 6.34 -18.38
N TYR A 328 -20.81 5.28 -17.97
CA TYR A 328 -21.19 4.50 -16.79
C TYR A 328 -20.42 4.96 -15.55
N VAL A 329 -21.17 5.33 -14.50
CA VAL A 329 -20.62 5.65 -13.18
C VAL A 329 -20.61 4.40 -12.30
N VAL A 330 -19.50 4.16 -11.62
CA VAL A 330 -19.34 3.07 -10.66
C VAL A 330 -18.98 3.63 -9.29
N GLU A 331 -19.52 3.01 -8.25
CA GLU A 331 -19.14 3.27 -6.87
C GLU A 331 -17.96 2.38 -6.49
N LEU A 332 -16.96 3.01 -5.90
CA LEU A 332 -15.71 2.41 -5.46
C LEU A 332 -15.57 2.61 -3.96
N SER A 333 -15.04 1.61 -3.28
CA SER A 333 -14.65 1.75 -1.88
C SER A 333 -13.15 1.61 -1.70
N GLY A 334 -12.52 2.55 -1.00
CA GLY A 334 -11.10 2.54 -0.65
C GLY A 334 -10.85 2.81 0.83
N GLU A 335 -9.63 2.59 1.30
CA GLU A 335 -9.23 2.87 2.70
C GLU A 335 -8.75 4.31 2.89
N ASP A 336 -7.88 4.81 2.01
CA ASP A 336 -7.26 6.13 2.13
C ASP A 336 -6.92 6.74 0.75
N LEU A 337 -6.60 8.04 0.70
CA LEU A 337 -6.14 8.76 -0.50
C LEU A 337 -4.67 9.13 -0.37
N LEU A 338 -3.82 8.54 -1.21
CA LEU A 338 -2.41 8.89 -1.27
C LEU A 338 -2.18 10.03 -2.27
N THR A 339 -1.65 11.15 -1.80
CA THR A 339 -1.23 12.28 -2.64
C THR A 339 0.18 12.12 -3.19
N ILE A 340 1.02 11.36 -2.50
CA ILE A 340 2.41 11.07 -2.87
C ILE A 340 2.62 9.57 -3.08
N VAL A 341 3.66 9.23 -3.86
CA VAL A 341 4.08 7.84 -4.02
C VAL A 341 4.69 7.36 -2.69
N PRO A 342 4.19 6.25 -2.10
CA PRO A 342 4.70 5.71 -0.84
C PRO A 342 6.22 5.57 -0.83
N GLY A 343 6.86 6.06 0.23
CA GLY A 343 8.32 6.02 0.38
C GLY A 343 9.07 7.08 -0.44
N SER A 344 8.40 8.04 -1.06
CA SER A 344 9.02 9.14 -1.79
C SER A 344 8.36 10.50 -1.47
N ASN A 345 8.99 11.60 -1.90
CA ASN A 345 8.41 12.94 -1.87
C ASN A 345 7.76 13.34 -3.22
N ARG A 346 7.56 12.39 -4.14
CA ARG A 346 7.00 12.67 -5.47
C ARG A 346 5.47 12.54 -5.46
N PRO A 347 4.73 13.41 -6.15
CA PRO A 347 3.29 13.28 -6.30
C PRO A 347 2.92 12.02 -7.09
N ASN A 348 1.73 11.49 -6.85
CA ASN A 348 1.15 10.47 -7.71
C ASN A 348 0.73 11.11 -9.03
N LEU A 349 1.39 10.74 -10.14
CA LEU A 349 1.06 11.23 -11.48
C LEU A 349 0.14 10.25 -12.21
N THR A 350 -0.96 10.75 -12.77
CA THR A 350 -1.98 9.95 -13.49
C THR A 350 -2.37 10.65 -14.79
N GLN A 351 -3.08 9.94 -15.67
CA GLN A 351 -3.38 10.43 -17.02
C GLN A 351 -4.50 11.48 -16.98
N LEU A 352 -4.24 12.66 -17.55
CA LEU A 352 -5.26 13.64 -17.88
C LEU A 352 -5.70 13.45 -19.34
N MET A 353 -7.00 13.41 -19.56
CA MET A 353 -7.61 13.30 -20.88
C MET A 353 -8.68 14.35 -21.06
N ALA A 354 -8.80 14.92 -22.26
CA ALA A 354 -9.98 15.66 -22.66
C ALA A 354 -10.91 14.78 -23.48
N TRP A 355 -12.21 14.93 -23.26
CA TRP A 355 -13.28 14.30 -24.02
C TRP A 355 -14.11 15.38 -24.70
N ASP A 356 -14.21 15.33 -26.03
CA ASP A 356 -14.94 16.33 -26.83
C ASP A 356 -16.37 15.92 -27.21
N GLY A 357 -16.79 14.72 -26.83
CA GLY A 357 -18.08 14.12 -27.20
C GLY A 357 -17.94 12.89 -28.10
N SER A 358 -16.81 12.72 -28.79
CA SER A 358 -16.53 11.55 -29.61
C SER A 358 -15.23 10.85 -29.22
N ASP A 359 -14.17 11.60 -28.95
CA ASP A 359 -12.83 11.06 -28.83
C ASP A 359 -12.11 11.58 -27.57
N TYR A 360 -11.18 10.77 -27.08
CA TYR A 360 -10.27 11.19 -26.03
C TYR A 360 -9.01 11.79 -26.64
N GLN A 361 -8.51 12.85 -26.01
CA GLN A 361 -7.19 13.41 -26.24
C GLN A 361 -6.36 13.26 -24.97
N PHE A 362 -5.25 12.53 -25.02
CA PHE A 362 -4.29 12.47 -23.90
C PHE A 362 -3.54 13.79 -23.76
N LEU A 363 -3.51 14.35 -22.55
CA LEU A 363 -2.95 15.68 -22.25
C LEU A 363 -1.72 15.65 -21.34
N GLY A 364 -1.33 14.47 -20.85
CA GLY A 364 -0.12 14.26 -20.07
C GLY A 364 -0.39 13.62 -18.72
N LEU A 365 0.67 13.57 -17.89
CA LEU A 365 0.61 13.02 -16.54
C LEU A 365 0.61 14.17 -15.52
N TYR A 366 -0.40 14.21 -14.66
CA TYR A 366 -0.57 15.27 -13.66
C TYR A 366 -0.84 14.69 -12.27
N PRO A 367 -0.51 15.45 -11.19
CA PRO A 367 -0.79 15.04 -9.83
C PRO A 367 -2.27 14.72 -9.60
N CYS A 368 -2.56 13.54 -9.06
CA CYS A 368 -3.89 13.15 -8.58
C CYS A 368 -3.76 12.24 -7.36
N PRO A 369 -4.54 12.47 -6.29
CA PRO A 369 -4.63 11.52 -5.19
C PRO A 369 -5.12 10.16 -5.68
N ARG A 370 -4.56 9.09 -5.14
CA ARG A 370 -4.89 7.71 -5.51
C ARG A 370 -5.49 6.95 -4.33
N PRO A 371 -6.68 6.32 -4.48
CA PRO A 371 -7.25 5.52 -3.42
C PRO A 371 -6.44 4.24 -3.18
N THR A 372 -6.26 3.87 -1.92
CA THR A 372 -5.64 2.61 -1.51
C THR A 372 -6.68 1.51 -1.33
N PHE A 373 -6.29 0.28 -1.70
CA PHE A 373 -7.15 -0.90 -1.62
C PHE A 373 -8.55 -0.69 -2.23
N ALA A 374 -8.61 0.06 -3.33
CA ALA A 374 -9.86 0.34 -4.02
C ALA A 374 -10.51 -0.96 -4.52
N THR A 375 -11.81 -1.07 -4.28
CA THR A 375 -12.65 -2.20 -4.69
C THR A 375 -13.91 -1.69 -5.36
N PHE A 376 -14.37 -2.40 -6.40
CA PHE A 376 -15.67 -2.13 -7.00
C PHE A 376 -16.76 -2.45 -5.99
N THR A 377 -17.76 -1.58 -5.88
CA THR A 377 -18.93 -1.80 -5.01
C THR A 377 -20.17 -2.06 -5.84
N GLN A 378 -20.52 -1.15 -6.76
CA GLN A 378 -21.72 -1.28 -7.58
C GLN A 378 -21.67 -0.36 -8.81
N LEU A 379 -22.51 -0.68 -9.80
CA LEU A 379 -22.82 0.21 -10.92
C LEU A 379 -23.89 1.21 -10.48
N ARG A 380 -23.63 2.50 -10.67
CA ARG A 380 -24.51 3.59 -10.24
C ARG A 380 -25.43 4.02 -11.36
N LEU A 381 -26.42 3.18 -11.67
CA LEU A 381 -27.44 3.46 -12.69
C LEU A 381 -28.30 4.69 -12.35
N ASP A 382 -28.31 5.11 -11.09
CA ASP A 382 -28.94 6.33 -10.60
C ASP A 382 -28.11 7.60 -10.86
N LYS A 383 -26.87 7.47 -11.34
CA LYS A 383 -25.95 8.59 -11.58
C LYS A 383 -25.58 8.73 -13.04
N GLN A 384 -25.46 9.98 -13.46
CA GLN A 384 -25.07 10.36 -14.81
C GLN A 384 -23.86 11.30 -14.77
N VAL A 385 -22.97 11.10 -15.73
CA VAL A 385 -21.76 11.90 -15.91
C VAL A 385 -22.09 13.38 -16.13
N GLN A 386 -23.12 13.68 -16.92
CA GLN A 386 -23.48 15.05 -17.31
C GLN A 386 -23.93 15.91 -16.10
N ASN A 387 -24.45 15.26 -15.05
CA ASN A 387 -24.91 15.86 -13.81
C ASN A 387 -23.84 15.83 -12.71
N GLY A 388 -22.58 15.57 -13.09
CA GLY A 388 -21.46 15.52 -12.16
C GLY A 388 -21.47 14.26 -11.29
N GLY A 389 -21.86 13.11 -11.83
CA GLY A 389 -21.85 11.84 -11.10
C GLY A 389 -20.45 11.37 -10.66
N ALA A 390 -19.37 11.91 -11.26
CA ALA A 390 -17.99 11.46 -11.09
C ALA A 390 -16.98 12.61 -10.86
N ARG A 391 -17.35 13.62 -10.08
CA ARG A 391 -16.55 14.85 -9.88
C ARG A 391 -15.33 14.66 -8.98
N LEU A 392 -14.20 15.27 -9.33
CA LEU A 392 -12.94 15.24 -8.57
C LEU A 392 -13.06 15.94 -7.21
N GLU A 393 -14.06 16.83 -7.05
CA GLU A 393 -14.45 17.50 -5.80
C GLU A 393 -14.76 16.53 -4.66
N GLN A 394 -15.05 15.25 -4.95
CA GLN A 394 -15.22 14.24 -3.90
C GLN A 394 -13.93 13.95 -3.14
N ILE A 395 -12.76 14.26 -3.72
CA ILE A 395 -11.44 13.91 -3.15
C ILE A 395 -10.46 15.07 -3.08
N ILE A 396 -10.70 16.17 -3.81
CA ILE A 396 -9.89 17.39 -3.76
C ILE A 396 -10.83 18.57 -3.50
N ASN A 397 -10.52 19.39 -2.50
CA ASN A 397 -11.24 20.64 -2.29
C ASN A 397 -10.91 21.63 -3.41
N SER A 398 -11.91 22.09 -4.15
CA SER A 398 -11.77 23.08 -5.24
C SER A 398 -10.69 22.70 -6.30
N PRO A 399 -10.85 21.56 -7.00
CA PRO A 399 -9.89 21.11 -7.99
C PRO A 399 -9.83 22.09 -9.16
N GLN A 400 -8.61 22.44 -9.57
CA GLN A 400 -8.34 23.28 -10.74
C GLN A 400 -7.70 22.45 -11.83
N LEU A 401 -8.13 22.67 -13.08
CA LEU A 401 -7.50 22.06 -14.23
C LEU A 401 -6.01 22.47 -14.25
N PRO A 402 -5.07 21.52 -14.33
CA PRO A 402 -3.66 21.86 -14.33
C PRO A 402 -3.28 22.63 -15.61
N GLN A 403 -2.22 23.43 -15.51
CA GLN A 403 -1.68 24.11 -16.68
C GLN A 403 -1.11 23.07 -17.65
N LEU A 404 -1.75 22.96 -18.83
CA LEU A 404 -1.37 21.98 -19.83
C LEU A 404 0.02 22.31 -20.37
N GLN A 405 0.96 21.40 -20.16
CA GLN A 405 2.26 21.46 -20.80
C GLN A 405 2.15 20.88 -22.21
N ALA A 406 2.76 21.52 -23.20
CA ALA A 406 2.88 20.93 -24.52
C ALA A 406 3.64 19.62 -24.39
N ILE A 407 2.98 18.49 -24.66
CA ILE A 407 3.66 17.20 -24.77
C ILE A 407 4.55 17.34 -26.01
N ALA A 408 5.85 17.57 -25.81
CA ALA A 408 6.81 17.43 -26.89
C ALA A 408 6.69 16.00 -27.40
N PRO A 409 6.54 15.77 -28.72
CA PRO A 409 6.51 14.42 -29.24
C PRO A 409 7.78 13.71 -28.80
N THR A 410 7.62 12.61 -28.08
CA THR A 410 8.72 11.69 -27.78
C THR A 410 9.13 11.07 -29.12
N GLU A 411 10.20 11.56 -29.74
CA GLU A 411 10.75 10.86 -30.90
C GLU A 411 11.36 9.56 -30.39
N THR A 412 10.76 8.44 -30.78
CA THR A 412 11.33 7.10 -30.59
C THR A 412 12.14 6.74 -31.83
N LYS A 413 13.46 6.59 -31.66
CA LYS A 413 14.39 6.20 -32.72
C LYS A 413 14.81 4.75 -32.52
N ILE A 414 14.64 3.92 -33.54
CA ILE A 414 15.20 2.56 -33.54
C ILE A 414 16.71 2.66 -33.75
N LEU A 415 17.49 2.28 -32.73
CA LEU A 415 18.96 2.27 -32.80
C LEU A 415 19.50 0.98 -33.41
N ARG A 416 18.86 -0.16 -33.12
CA ARG A 416 19.30 -1.47 -33.54
C ARG A 416 18.11 -2.40 -33.70
N ARG A 417 18.06 -3.16 -34.79
CA ARG A 417 17.04 -4.18 -35.03
C ARG A 417 17.72 -5.38 -35.67
N GLU A 418 17.59 -6.54 -35.02
CA GLU A 418 18.11 -7.80 -35.53
C GLU A 418 17.04 -8.88 -35.43
N VAL A 419 16.94 -9.71 -36.46
CA VAL A 419 15.98 -10.81 -36.52
C VAL A 419 16.76 -12.09 -36.79
N TYR A 420 16.41 -13.16 -36.08
CA TYR A 420 17.03 -14.47 -36.19
C TYR A 420 15.96 -15.52 -36.41
N THR A 421 16.23 -16.50 -37.26
CA THR A 421 15.34 -17.62 -37.52
C THR A 421 16.03 -18.95 -37.27
N LYS A 422 15.24 -19.96 -36.89
CA LYS A 422 15.70 -21.34 -36.75
C LYS A 422 14.63 -22.28 -37.31
N GLY A 423 14.91 -22.87 -38.47
CA GLY A 423 13.89 -23.57 -39.26
C GLY A 423 12.85 -22.60 -39.82
N THR A 424 11.64 -23.11 -40.12
CA THR A 424 10.52 -22.34 -40.68
C THR A 424 9.61 -21.69 -39.64
N ASP A 425 9.73 -22.10 -38.38
CA ASP A 425 8.67 -21.94 -37.38
C ASP A 425 9.11 -21.14 -36.14
N MET A 426 10.38 -20.70 -36.08
CA MET A 426 10.95 -20.02 -34.91
C MET A 426 11.61 -18.71 -35.31
N VAL A 427 11.28 -17.65 -34.58
CA VAL A 427 11.78 -16.29 -34.81
C VAL A 427 12.21 -15.67 -33.49
N ARG A 428 13.40 -15.07 -33.46
CA ARG A 428 13.85 -14.22 -32.36
C ARG A 428 14.14 -12.83 -32.90
N LYS A 429 13.76 -11.79 -32.18
CA LYS A 429 13.93 -10.41 -32.62
C LYS A 429 14.42 -9.54 -31.48
N LEU A 430 15.51 -8.83 -31.72
CA LEU A 430 16.03 -7.77 -30.87
C LEU A 430 15.62 -6.42 -31.47
N VAL A 431 15.13 -5.50 -30.62
CA VAL A 431 14.98 -4.09 -30.99
C VAL A 431 15.51 -3.23 -29.85
N VAL A 432 16.47 -2.37 -30.13
CA VAL A 432 16.93 -1.31 -29.22
C VAL A 432 16.36 0.00 -29.72
N VAL A 433 15.69 0.73 -28.84
CA VAL A 433 15.13 2.05 -29.15
C VAL A 433 15.67 3.10 -28.19
N GLU A 434 15.80 4.32 -28.71
CA GLU A 434 16.09 5.54 -27.96
C GLU A 434 14.82 6.40 -27.93
N ASN A 435 14.46 6.87 -26.74
CA ASN A 435 13.34 7.79 -26.54
C ASN A 435 13.88 9.16 -26.13
N SER A 436 13.33 10.21 -26.72
CA SER A 436 13.64 11.60 -26.37
C SER A 436 12.57 12.18 -25.43
N GLY A 437 12.95 12.65 -24.24
CA GLY A 437 12.04 13.36 -23.32
C GLY A 437 12.45 13.25 -21.85
N GLU A 438 12.29 14.35 -21.09
CA GLU A 438 12.75 14.48 -19.69
C GLU A 438 12.16 13.44 -18.72
N GLN A 439 10.99 12.87 -19.03
CA GLN A 439 10.30 11.88 -18.19
C GLN A 439 10.28 10.47 -18.80
N THR A 440 11.08 10.22 -19.84
CA THR A 440 11.11 8.91 -20.50
C THR A 440 12.31 8.09 -20.05
N ILE A 441 12.13 6.78 -20.07
CA ILE A 441 13.26 5.86 -20.02
C ILE A 441 14.00 5.99 -21.35
N PRO A 442 15.26 6.46 -21.35
CA PRO A 442 15.91 6.90 -22.57
C PRO A 442 16.21 5.73 -23.52
N TYR A 443 16.43 4.51 -23.00
CA TYR A 443 16.70 3.35 -23.84
C TYR A 443 15.88 2.13 -23.41
N LEU A 444 15.22 1.49 -24.37
CA LEU A 444 14.50 0.22 -24.18
C LEU A 444 15.09 -0.86 -25.11
N VAL A 445 15.21 -2.07 -24.58
CA VAL A 445 15.72 -3.24 -25.28
C VAL A 445 14.64 -4.31 -25.28
N TYR A 446 13.99 -4.49 -26.43
CA TYR A 446 12.97 -5.50 -26.65
C TYR A 446 13.60 -6.80 -27.16
N TRP A 447 13.24 -7.90 -26.54
CA TRP A 447 13.56 -9.24 -27.00
C TRP A 447 12.28 -10.03 -27.23
N THR A 448 12.07 -10.46 -28.47
CA THR A 448 10.95 -11.30 -28.87
C THR A 448 11.47 -12.71 -29.13
N ASP A 449 10.78 -13.71 -28.60
CA ASP A 449 11.02 -15.12 -28.88
C ASP A 449 9.70 -15.76 -29.31
N PHE A 450 9.63 -16.23 -30.55
CA PHE A 450 8.49 -16.90 -31.15
C PHE A 450 8.82 -18.34 -31.56
N SER A 451 7.90 -19.27 -31.27
CA SER A 451 7.94 -20.65 -31.73
C SER A 451 6.52 -21.20 -31.79
N SER A 452 6.08 -21.63 -32.97
CA SER A 452 4.71 -22.12 -33.21
C SER A 452 4.32 -23.35 -32.36
N LYS A 453 5.30 -24.08 -31.82
CA LYS A 453 5.10 -25.33 -31.07
C LYS A 453 5.06 -25.15 -29.55
N ARG A 454 5.20 -23.93 -29.04
CA ARG A 454 5.11 -23.66 -27.59
C ARG A 454 3.67 -23.47 -27.15
N LYS A 455 3.38 -23.85 -25.89
CA LYS A 455 2.10 -23.53 -25.22
C LYS A 455 1.82 -22.02 -25.23
N GLU A 456 2.86 -21.21 -25.09
CA GLU A 456 2.85 -19.76 -25.35
C GLU A 456 3.73 -19.49 -26.57
N PRO A 457 3.14 -19.33 -27.77
CA PRO A 457 3.92 -19.21 -29.00
C PRO A 457 4.82 -17.99 -29.03
N LEU A 458 4.40 -16.88 -28.42
CA LEU A 458 5.11 -15.60 -28.42
C LEU A 458 5.46 -15.19 -26.99
N LYS A 459 6.74 -14.89 -26.75
CA LYS A 459 7.23 -14.27 -25.52
C LYS A 459 7.97 -12.98 -25.85
N VAL A 460 7.65 -11.90 -25.16
CA VAL A 460 8.35 -10.62 -25.28
C VAL A 460 8.88 -10.20 -23.91
N SER A 461 10.15 -9.85 -23.82
CA SER A 461 10.76 -9.23 -22.64
C SER A 461 11.30 -7.86 -22.99
N VAL A 462 11.20 -6.93 -22.04
CA VAL A 462 11.70 -5.56 -22.17
C VAL A 462 12.66 -5.27 -21.04
N SER A 463 13.86 -4.82 -21.40
CA SER A 463 14.84 -4.26 -20.48
C SER A 463 14.99 -2.77 -20.74
N TYR A 464 15.50 -2.03 -19.75
CA TYR A 464 15.78 -0.61 -19.91
C TYR A 464 17.21 -0.24 -19.52
N ALA A 465 17.68 0.89 -20.03
CA ALA A 465 18.94 1.49 -19.66
C ALA A 465 18.85 3.02 -19.63
N LEU A 466 19.70 3.64 -18.80
CA LEU A 466 19.85 5.09 -18.71
C LEU A 466 20.93 5.63 -19.66
N SER A 467 21.70 4.75 -20.29
CA SER A 467 22.74 5.11 -21.26
C SER A 467 22.73 4.15 -22.46
N SER A 468 23.13 4.68 -23.62
CA SER A 468 23.25 3.89 -24.85
C SER A 468 24.21 2.72 -24.68
N THR A 469 25.36 2.93 -24.02
CA THR A 469 26.34 1.87 -23.73
C THR A 469 25.71 0.71 -22.98
N ARG A 470 24.96 0.99 -21.90
CA ARG A 470 24.33 -0.07 -21.11
C ARG A 470 23.22 -0.79 -21.90
N ALA A 471 22.49 -0.07 -22.75
CA ALA A 471 21.49 -0.67 -23.63
C ALA A 471 22.14 -1.67 -24.62
N GLN A 472 23.30 -1.33 -25.18
CA GLN A 472 24.04 -2.22 -26.08
C GLN A 472 24.62 -3.42 -25.35
N GLU A 473 25.15 -3.27 -24.13
CA GLU A 473 25.61 -4.42 -23.32
C GLU A 473 24.48 -5.41 -23.05
N LEU A 474 23.29 -4.92 -22.68
CA LEU A 474 22.11 -5.76 -22.46
C LEU A 474 21.69 -6.47 -23.75
N ALA A 475 21.75 -5.78 -24.89
CA ALA A 475 21.47 -6.37 -26.20
C ALA A 475 22.46 -7.50 -26.56
N GLU A 476 23.78 -7.28 -26.37
CA GLU A 476 24.81 -8.30 -26.60
C GLU A 476 24.67 -9.50 -25.67
N GLN A 477 24.33 -9.26 -24.40
CA GLN A 477 24.06 -10.32 -23.45
C GLN A 477 22.88 -11.19 -23.92
N LEU A 478 21.77 -10.55 -24.32
CA LEU A 478 20.59 -11.27 -24.83
C LEU A 478 20.91 -12.09 -26.08
N ILE A 479 21.70 -11.55 -27.01
CA ILE A 479 22.17 -12.28 -28.19
C ILE A 479 23.02 -13.48 -27.77
N THR A 480 24.00 -13.28 -26.90
CA THR A 480 24.92 -14.34 -26.46
C THR A 480 24.20 -15.49 -25.78
N GLU A 481 23.23 -15.17 -24.91
CA GLU A 481 22.47 -16.17 -24.15
C GLU A 481 21.47 -16.94 -25.03
N ASN A 482 20.89 -16.27 -26.03
CA ASN A 482 19.76 -16.84 -26.77
C ASN A 482 20.10 -17.29 -28.19
N ILE A 483 21.03 -16.65 -28.90
CA ILE A 483 21.40 -17.02 -30.27
C ILE A 483 22.49 -18.09 -30.24
N VAL A 484 22.08 -19.29 -29.84
CA VAL A 484 22.91 -20.49 -29.78
C VAL A 484 22.90 -21.25 -31.12
N ARG A 485 23.55 -22.42 -31.19
CA ARG A 485 23.68 -23.20 -32.43
C ARG A 485 22.35 -23.42 -33.17
N GLY A 486 22.36 -23.09 -34.47
CA GLY A 486 21.26 -23.31 -35.40
C GLY A 486 20.35 -22.11 -35.68
N TRP A 487 20.57 -20.97 -35.01
CA TRP A 487 19.94 -19.70 -35.36
C TRP A 487 20.71 -19.00 -36.48
N LYS A 488 19.99 -18.37 -37.42
CA LYS A 488 20.55 -17.61 -38.53
C LYS A 488 20.01 -16.20 -38.52
N SER A 489 20.88 -15.20 -38.67
CA SER A 489 20.45 -13.82 -38.85
C SER A 489 19.69 -13.65 -40.17
N VAL A 490 18.64 -12.84 -40.14
CA VAL A 490 17.84 -12.43 -41.28
C VAL A 490 17.90 -10.91 -41.34
N ASN A 491 18.48 -10.38 -42.41
CA ASN A 491 18.53 -8.94 -42.66
C ASN A 491 17.14 -8.41 -43.01
#